data_AF-A0A2H5Y712-F1
#
_entry.id   AF-A0A2H5Y712-F1
#
_cell.length_a   1.000
_cell.length_b   1.000
_cell.length_c   1.000
_cell.angle_alpha   90.00
_cell.angle_beta   90.00
_cell.angle_gamma   90.00
#
_symmetry.space_group_name_H-M   'P 1'
#
loop_
_entity.id
_entity.type
_entity.pdbx_description
1 polymer ?
#
loop_
_entity_poly.entity_id
_entity_poly.type
_entity_poly.pdbx_seq_one_letter_code
_entity_poly.pdbx_strand_id
1 'polypeptide(L)'
;MPRRRFRPGTEASPFHQFMVALNRLERLPWAFLGLWALALGIIIGLAWWDASGSPGVGVSAGGTFLAFAGGDALMLILLPRLGYSFGPPKPPFVAFTLFRLFLSLGTLPLRPLSWAIGLALIGHLAFTGNLLNALYREPFQLTLTELVVASPRLRGMPPLRILHLTDLHLERLTRREQQVLQWIDELDPDLIVFTGDLLNLSYVHDPHAQAQCSRFLEALHAPLGVYLVTGTPLVDPPEVVRRILFGFTHITWLDNQVARFGQLGHQGPQICLLGLTCTHDPEHDGERLRALMRQIPAHALTILLYHSPDLFPEASALGIDLYLCGHTHGGQIRLPLIGALVTASIYGKRYEMGLYRHGSTTMYVSRGLGMEGLGMPRMRLMCPPEIVLIHLQGDEPEETESRSASPI
;
A
#
# COMPACT_ATOMS: atom_id res chain seq x y z
N MET A 1 11.74 28.84 2.29
CA MET A 1 11.36 28.28 3.61
C MET A 1 12.25 27.08 3.88
N PRO A 2 12.77 26.86 5.10
CA PRO A 2 13.63 25.71 5.36
C PRO A 2 12.81 24.43 5.13
N ARG A 3 13.24 23.62 4.14
CA ARG A 3 12.65 22.32 3.78
C ARG A 3 12.49 21.49 5.06
N ARG A 4 11.29 20.97 5.31
CA ARG A 4 10.99 20.14 6.49
C ARG A 4 12.02 19.00 6.56
N ARG A 5 12.69 18.89 7.71
CA ARG A 5 13.87 18.06 7.99
C ARG A 5 13.64 16.54 8.03
N PHE A 6 12.46 16.05 7.62
CA PHE A 6 12.10 14.64 7.76
C PHE A 6 11.59 14.07 6.45
N ARG A 7 12.28 13.03 5.96
CA ARG A 7 11.94 12.26 4.77
C ARG A 7 11.16 11.02 5.21
N PRO A 8 9.86 10.89 4.89
CA PRO A 8 9.09 9.67 5.14
C PRO A 8 9.80 8.43 4.57
N GLY A 9 9.59 7.25 5.18
CA GLY A 9 10.26 6.02 4.75
C GLY A 9 11.72 5.85 5.22
N THR A 10 12.27 6.82 5.95
CA THR A 10 13.63 6.73 6.56
C THR A 10 13.56 6.51 8.08
N GLU A 11 14.64 5.99 8.69
CA GLU A 11 14.72 5.75 10.14
C GLU A 11 14.49 7.01 10.98
N ALA A 12 14.91 8.16 10.44
CA ALA A 12 14.78 9.46 11.10
C ALA A 12 13.34 10.02 11.04
N SER A 13 12.45 9.40 10.25
CA SER A 13 11.09 9.91 10.09
C SER A 13 10.26 9.73 11.38
N PRO A 14 9.42 10.72 11.76
CA PRO A 14 8.51 10.59 12.89
C PRO A 14 7.59 9.38 12.78
N PHE A 15 7.17 9.03 11.56
CA PHE A 15 6.34 7.86 11.29
C PHE A 15 7.07 6.55 11.63
N HIS A 16 8.32 6.39 11.17
CA HIS A 16 9.11 5.21 11.52
C HIS A 16 9.37 5.11 13.03
N GLN A 17 9.75 6.22 13.67
CA GLN A 17 9.95 6.24 15.13
C GLN A 17 8.68 5.86 15.91
N PHE A 18 7.52 6.31 15.43
CA PHE A 18 6.23 5.92 15.98
C PHE A 18 5.97 4.42 15.82
N MET A 19 6.23 3.84 14.64
CA MET A 19 6.11 2.39 14.41
C MET A 19 7.03 1.58 15.33
N VAL A 20 8.28 2.02 15.51
CA VAL A 20 9.25 1.38 16.42
C VAL A 20 8.80 1.48 17.87
N ALA A 21 8.29 2.64 18.29
CA ALA A 21 7.75 2.82 19.64
C ALA A 21 6.57 1.89 19.92
N LEU A 22 5.62 1.80 18.99
CA LEU A 22 4.51 0.86 19.09
C LEU A 22 4.97 -0.60 19.14
N ASN A 23 5.97 -0.97 18.33
CA ASN A 23 6.49 -2.34 18.31
C ASN A 23 7.12 -2.78 19.66
N ARG A 24 7.52 -1.84 20.53
CA ARG A 24 7.99 -2.18 21.89
C ARG A 24 6.90 -2.82 22.74
N LEU A 25 5.62 -2.54 22.46
CA LEU A 25 4.49 -3.17 23.14
C LEU A 25 4.46 -4.68 22.91
N GLU A 26 5.03 -5.18 21.80
CA GLU A 26 5.09 -6.61 21.53
C GLU A 26 5.96 -7.36 22.56
N ARG A 27 6.90 -6.67 23.23
CA ARG A 27 7.73 -7.29 24.27
C ARG A 27 7.00 -7.48 25.61
N LEU A 28 5.82 -6.86 25.78
CA LEU A 28 5.07 -6.97 27.02
C LEU A 28 4.42 -8.37 27.14
N PRO A 29 4.37 -8.96 28.34
CA PRO A 29 3.60 -10.18 28.58
C PRO A 29 2.10 -9.93 28.39
N TRP A 30 1.38 -10.92 27.85
CA TRP A 30 -0.09 -10.85 27.75
C TRP A 30 -0.78 -10.62 29.10
N ALA A 31 -0.22 -11.12 30.20
CA ALA A 31 -0.72 -10.87 31.55
C ALA A 31 -0.78 -9.37 31.89
N PHE A 32 0.25 -8.60 31.48
CA PHE A 32 0.28 -7.16 31.68
C PHE A 32 -0.81 -6.46 30.86
N LEU A 33 -1.02 -6.90 29.62
CA LEU A 33 -2.09 -6.37 28.76
C LEU A 33 -3.49 -6.77 29.25
N GLY A 34 -3.62 -7.91 29.93
CA GLY A 34 -4.83 -8.30 30.64
C GLY A 34 -5.14 -7.36 31.82
N LEU A 35 -4.12 -7.03 32.62
CA LEU A 35 -4.25 -6.04 33.71
C LEU A 35 -4.58 -4.63 33.17
N TRP A 36 -3.97 -4.25 32.04
CA TRP A 36 -4.30 -3.01 31.34
C TRP A 36 -5.78 -2.95 30.96
N ALA A 37 -6.29 -3.98 30.28
CA ALA A 37 -7.71 -4.05 29.91
C ALA A 37 -8.61 -4.05 31.14
N LEU A 38 -8.25 -4.78 32.21
CA LEU A 38 -8.99 -4.78 33.47
C LEU A 38 -9.08 -3.39 34.10
N ALA A 39 -7.96 -2.65 34.15
CA ALA A 39 -7.93 -1.30 34.68
C ALA A 39 -8.84 -0.36 33.89
N LEU A 40 -8.83 -0.43 32.55
CA LEU A 40 -9.75 0.34 31.70
C LEU A 40 -11.21 -0.05 31.94
N GLY A 41 -11.51 -1.35 32.08
CA GLY A 41 -12.85 -1.84 32.40
C GLY A 41 -13.38 -1.32 33.75
N ILE A 42 -12.51 -1.23 34.77
CA ILE A 42 -12.84 -0.64 36.07
C ILE A 42 -13.15 0.85 35.93
N ILE A 43 -12.32 1.61 35.21
CA ILE A 43 -12.52 3.04 34.97
C ILE A 43 -13.88 3.29 34.29
N ILE A 44 -14.18 2.51 33.24
CA ILE A 44 -15.48 2.57 32.54
C ILE A 44 -16.62 2.25 33.50
N GLY A 45 -16.50 1.17 34.26
CA GLY A 45 -17.55 0.76 35.19
C GLY A 45 -17.85 1.80 36.27
N LEU A 46 -16.82 2.43 36.82
CA LEU A 46 -16.97 3.51 37.79
C LEU A 46 -17.66 4.74 37.18
N ALA A 47 -17.28 5.13 35.96
CA ALA A 47 -17.89 6.27 35.28
C ALA A 47 -19.38 6.05 34.98
N TRP A 48 -19.75 4.84 34.54
CA TRP A 48 -21.15 4.49 34.27
C TRP A 48 -21.97 4.31 35.53
N TRP A 49 -21.37 3.83 36.63
CA TRP A 49 -22.04 3.83 37.93
C TRP A 49 -22.34 5.26 38.35
N ASP A 50 -21.35 6.15 38.39
CA ASP A 50 -21.52 7.54 38.79
C ASP A 50 -22.63 8.25 37.98
N ALA A 51 -22.60 8.11 36.65
CA ALA A 51 -23.58 8.75 35.76
C ALA A 51 -25.01 8.20 35.85
N SER A 52 -25.17 6.95 36.31
CA SER A 52 -26.45 6.23 36.36
C SER A 52 -27.06 6.12 37.76
N GLY A 53 -26.25 6.29 38.81
CA GLY A 53 -26.62 5.95 40.18
C GLY A 53 -26.80 4.45 40.44
N SER A 54 -26.52 3.58 39.46
CA SER A 54 -26.73 2.13 39.55
C SER A 54 -25.41 1.36 39.46
N PRO A 55 -25.00 0.64 40.52
CA PRO A 55 -23.83 -0.23 40.47
C PRO A 55 -23.97 -1.30 39.37
N GLY A 56 -25.18 -1.80 39.11
CA GLY A 56 -25.44 -2.80 38.09
C GLY A 56 -25.08 -2.30 36.68
N VAL A 57 -25.44 -1.05 36.36
CA VAL A 57 -25.09 -0.43 35.07
C VAL A 57 -23.59 -0.27 34.92
N GLY A 58 -22.90 0.14 35.99
CA GLY A 58 -21.43 0.21 36.01
C GLY A 58 -20.75 -1.14 35.74
N VAL A 59 -21.16 -2.19 36.46
CA VAL A 59 -20.64 -3.55 36.26
C VAL A 59 -20.90 -4.05 34.84
N SER A 60 -22.10 -3.83 34.29
CA SER A 60 -22.43 -4.22 32.93
C SER A 60 -21.60 -3.47 31.88
N ALA A 61 -21.35 -2.17 32.05
CA ALA A 61 -20.54 -1.39 31.13
C ALA A 61 -19.08 -1.86 31.12
N GLY A 62 -18.47 -2.00 32.29
CA GLY A 62 -17.10 -2.52 32.42
C GLY A 62 -16.95 -3.96 31.89
N GLY A 63 -17.92 -4.83 32.22
CA GLY A 63 -17.96 -6.20 31.71
C GLY A 63 -18.12 -6.28 30.18
N THR A 64 -18.96 -5.43 29.61
CA THR A 64 -19.16 -5.34 28.14
C THR A 64 -17.85 -4.93 27.46
N PHE A 65 -17.16 -3.90 27.96
CA PHE A 65 -15.85 -3.50 27.46
C PHE A 65 -14.86 -4.67 27.49
N LEU A 66 -14.77 -5.39 28.62
CA LEU A 66 -13.84 -6.52 28.77
C LEU A 66 -14.18 -7.68 27.83
N ALA A 67 -15.47 -7.97 27.61
CA ALA A 67 -15.88 -9.01 26.66
C ALA A 67 -15.43 -8.67 25.23
N PHE A 68 -15.62 -7.42 24.80
CA PHE A 68 -15.18 -6.95 23.49
C PHE A 68 -13.66 -6.90 23.36
N ALA A 69 -12.94 -6.43 24.39
CA ALA A 69 -11.48 -6.47 24.41
C ALA A 69 -10.96 -7.92 24.34
N GLY A 70 -11.57 -8.85 25.07
CA GLY A 70 -11.25 -10.28 24.97
C GLY A 70 -11.46 -10.83 23.56
N GLY A 71 -12.54 -10.41 22.89
CA GLY A 71 -12.79 -10.71 21.47
C GLY A 71 -11.69 -10.19 20.55
N ASP A 72 -11.25 -8.94 20.73
CA ASP A 72 -10.14 -8.34 19.95
C ASP A 72 -8.84 -9.12 20.12
N ALA A 73 -8.48 -9.46 21.37
CA ALA A 73 -7.29 -10.25 21.67
C ALA A 73 -7.36 -11.62 20.97
N LEU A 74 -8.52 -12.30 21.07
CA LEU A 74 -8.73 -13.59 20.43
C LEU A 74 -8.58 -13.49 18.91
N MET A 75 -9.19 -12.49 18.28
CA MET A 75 -9.05 -12.25 16.84
C MET A 75 -7.58 -12.11 16.45
N LEU A 76 -6.86 -11.20 17.09
CA LEU A 76 -5.45 -10.92 16.80
C LEU A 76 -4.55 -12.16 17.01
N ILE A 77 -4.80 -12.94 18.06
CA ILE A 77 -4.05 -14.18 18.37
C ILE A 77 -4.33 -15.30 17.34
N LEU A 78 -5.51 -15.31 16.73
CA LEU A 78 -5.89 -16.32 15.74
C LEU A 78 -5.38 -16.02 14.32
N LEU A 79 -5.06 -14.76 13.98
CA LEU A 79 -4.57 -14.37 12.65
C LEU A 79 -3.44 -15.26 12.11
N PRO A 80 -2.34 -15.51 12.82
CA PRO A 80 -1.25 -16.35 12.31
C PRO A 80 -1.63 -17.82 12.23
N ARG A 81 -2.49 -18.31 13.15
CA ARG A 81 -2.95 -19.70 13.14
C ARG A 81 -3.85 -20.02 11.97
N LEU A 82 -4.61 -19.02 11.52
CA LEU A 82 -5.51 -19.11 10.39
C LEU A 82 -4.84 -18.71 9.06
N GLY A 83 -3.55 -18.36 9.07
CA GLY A 83 -2.80 -18.01 7.87
C GLY A 83 -3.17 -16.67 7.24
N TYR A 84 -3.74 -15.74 8.01
CA TYR A 84 -4.12 -14.41 7.53
C TYR A 84 -2.95 -13.42 7.65
N SER A 85 -2.41 -13.23 8.85
CA SER A 85 -1.29 -12.32 9.08
C SER A 85 -0.44 -12.80 10.25
N PHE A 86 0.85 -12.47 10.21
CA PHE A 86 1.87 -12.85 11.17
C PHE A 86 2.43 -11.63 11.92
N GLY A 87 1.89 -10.44 11.69
CA GLY A 87 2.24 -9.23 12.42
C GLY A 87 2.02 -9.31 13.93
N PRO A 88 2.65 -8.42 14.70
CA PRO A 88 2.58 -8.43 16.16
C PRO A 88 1.15 -8.11 16.66
N PRO A 89 0.52 -8.98 17.48
CA PRO A 89 -0.87 -8.78 17.91
C PRO A 89 -1.02 -7.76 19.05
N LYS A 90 0.04 -7.43 19.80
CA LYS A 90 -0.11 -6.61 21.01
C LYS A 90 -0.23 -5.10 20.75
N PRO A 91 0.54 -4.49 19.83
CA PRO A 91 0.34 -3.10 19.46
C PRO A 91 -1.10 -2.77 18.98
N PRO A 92 -1.72 -3.53 18.04
CA PRO A 92 -3.10 -3.29 17.66
C PRO A 92 -4.08 -3.51 18.81
N PHE A 93 -3.86 -4.50 19.67
CA PHE A 93 -4.71 -4.73 20.85
C PHE A 93 -4.79 -3.50 21.77
N VAL A 94 -3.64 -2.85 22.03
CA VAL A 94 -3.62 -1.62 22.84
C VAL A 94 -4.38 -0.49 22.14
N ALA A 95 -4.20 -0.32 20.83
CA ALA A 95 -4.95 0.69 20.07
C ALA A 95 -6.46 0.42 20.08
N PHE A 96 -6.88 -0.83 19.92
CA PHE A 96 -8.30 -1.22 19.91
C PHE A 96 -8.95 -1.01 21.28
N THR A 97 -8.27 -1.37 22.37
CA THR A 97 -8.79 -1.11 23.73
C THR A 97 -8.92 0.37 24.04
N LEU A 98 -7.99 1.22 23.59
CA LEU A 98 -8.12 2.67 23.71
C LEU A 98 -9.28 3.24 22.90
N PHE A 99 -9.51 2.73 21.68
CA PHE A 99 -10.68 3.14 20.89
C PHE A 99 -12.00 2.68 21.53
N ARG A 100 -12.03 1.47 22.09
CA ARG A 100 -13.19 0.97 22.84
C ARG A 100 -13.46 1.78 24.11
N LEU A 101 -12.42 2.25 24.79
CA LEU A 101 -12.57 3.18 25.92
C LEU A 101 -13.27 4.47 25.47
N PHE A 102 -12.84 5.03 24.33
CA PHE A 102 -13.50 6.19 23.73
C PHE A 102 -14.98 5.92 23.42
N LEU A 103 -15.32 4.78 22.82
CA LEU A 103 -16.72 4.40 22.54
C LEU A 103 -17.54 4.23 23.83
N SER A 104 -16.92 3.68 24.88
CA SER A 104 -17.56 3.44 26.18
C SER A 104 -17.86 4.74 26.93
N LEU A 105 -16.96 5.73 26.87
CA LEU A 105 -17.09 6.97 27.64
C LEU A 105 -17.66 8.13 26.84
N GLY A 106 -17.47 8.15 25.51
CA GLY A 106 -17.90 9.26 24.65
C GLY A 106 -19.41 9.42 24.54
N THR A 107 -20.17 8.37 24.84
CA THR A 107 -21.64 8.39 24.85
C THR A 107 -22.22 8.76 26.20
N LEU A 108 -21.42 8.72 27.28
CA LEU A 108 -21.84 8.94 28.66
C LEU A 108 -22.59 10.28 28.89
N PRO A 109 -22.25 11.40 28.22
CA PRO A 109 -22.97 12.66 28.39
C PRO A 109 -24.41 12.66 27.81
N LEU A 110 -24.77 11.66 27.00
CA LEU A 110 -26.05 11.64 26.31
C LEU A 110 -27.22 11.30 27.25
N ARG A 111 -28.34 11.99 27.06
CA ARG A 111 -29.59 11.76 27.79
C ARG A 111 -30.75 11.53 26.79
N PRO A 112 -31.69 10.61 27.08
CA PRO A 112 -31.76 9.75 28.28
C PRO A 112 -30.63 8.70 28.29
N LEU A 113 -30.25 8.21 29.48
CA LEU A 113 -29.09 7.31 29.63
C LEU A 113 -29.25 6.00 28.84
N SER A 114 -30.48 5.56 28.59
CA SER A 114 -30.77 4.41 27.73
C SER A 114 -30.23 4.58 26.30
N TRP A 115 -30.24 5.80 25.76
CA TRP A 115 -29.66 6.10 24.45
C TRP A 115 -28.14 6.03 24.51
N ALA A 116 -27.53 6.53 25.58
CA ALA A 116 -26.09 6.43 25.80
C ALA A 116 -25.63 4.96 25.79
N ILE A 117 -26.32 4.09 26.55
CA ILE A 117 -26.04 2.65 26.62
C ILE A 117 -26.19 2.00 25.24
N GLY A 118 -27.32 2.26 24.56
CA GLY A 118 -27.59 1.72 23.24
C GLY A 118 -26.53 2.12 22.22
N LEU A 119 -26.15 3.40 22.18
CA LEU A 119 -25.13 3.92 21.28
C LEU A 119 -23.73 3.38 21.60
N ALA A 120 -23.38 3.22 22.88
CA ALA A 120 -22.13 2.57 23.26
C ALA A 120 -22.08 1.15 22.69
N LEU A 121 -23.12 0.34 22.94
CA LEU A 121 -23.19 -1.04 22.46
C LEU A 121 -23.15 -1.13 20.94
N ILE A 122 -23.91 -0.29 20.23
CA ILE A 122 -23.87 -0.19 18.77
C ILE A 122 -22.45 0.16 18.30
N GLY A 123 -21.79 1.12 18.94
CA GLY A 123 -20.41 1.50 18.64
C GLY A 123 -19.44 0.33 18.79
N HIS A 124 -19.55 -0.44 19.88
CA HIS A 124 -18.72 -1.63 20.10
C HIS A 124 -18.94 -2.71 19.04
N LEU A 125 -20.19 -2.98 18.68
CA LEU A 125 -20.56 -3.96 17.65
C LEU A 125 -20.09 -3.51 16.27
N ALA A 126 -20.31 -2.25 15.91
CA ALA A 126 -19.87 -1.67 14.65
C ALA A 126 -18.34 -1.69 14.55
N PHE A 127 -17.62 -1.37 15.63
CA PHE A 127 -16.16 -1.46 15.64
C PHE A 127 -15.69 -2.91 15.44
N THR A 128 -16.27 -3.88 16.14
CA THR A 128 -15.97 -5.31 15.92
C THR A 128 -16.23 -5.74 14.47
N GLY A 129 -17.37 -5.34 13.89
CA GLY A 129 -17.69 -5.63 12.49
C GLY A 129 -16.67 -5.06 11.52
N ASN A 130 -16.21 -3.82 11.76
CA ASN A 130 -15.15 -3.20 10.97
C ASN A 130 -13.79 -3.90 11.16
N LEU A 131 -13.45 -4.33 12.38
CA LEU A 131 -12.23 -5.11 12.63
C LEU A 131 -12.27 -6.47 11.92
N LEU A 132 -13.41 -7.16 11.94
CA LEU A 132 -13.57 -8.42 11.20
C LEU A 132 -13.36 -8.22 9.71
N ASN A 133 -13.99 -7.18 9.13
CA ASN A 133 -13.77 -6.83 7.74
C ASN A 133 -12.29 -6.50 7.48
N ALA A 134 -11.71 -5.64 8.31
CA ALA A 134 -10.40 -5.07 8.05
C ALA A 134 -9.22 -6.01 8.30
N LEU A 135 -9.39 -7.04 9.13
CA LEU A 135 -8.36 -8.03 9.44
C LEU A 135 -8.49 -9.31 8.59
N TYR A 136 -9.71 -9.75 8.28
CA TYR A 136 -9.94 -11.08 7.69
C TYR A 136 -10.47 -11.07 6.27
N ARG A 137 -11.21 -10.03 5.87
CA ARG A 137 -11.86 -9.98 4.56
C ARG A 137 -11.11 -9.08 3.61
N GLU A 138 -11.07 -7.79 3.92
CA GLU A 138 -10.63 -6.75 2.99
C GLU A 138 -9.15 -6.87 2.58
N PRO A 139 -8.20 -7.25 3.46
CA PRO A 139 -6.82 -7.50 3.04
C PRO A 139 -6.63 -8.63 2.02
N PHE A 140 -7.67 -9.43 1.79
CA PHE A 140 -7.67 -10.54 0.84
C PHE A 140 -8.72 -10.34 -0.25
N GLN A 141 -9.33 -9.16 -0.33
CA GLN A 141 -10.24 -8.79 -1.40
C GLN A 141 -9.43 -8.09 -2.48
N LEU A 142 -8.70 -8.87 -3.27
CA LEU A 142 -7.89 -8.35 -4.37
C LEU A 142 -8.79 -7.59 -5.37
N THR A 143 -8.32 -6.43 -5.84
CA THR A 143 -9.02 -5.61 -6.84
C THR A 143 -8.14 -5.38 -8.05
N LEU A 144 -8.76 -5.37 -9.23
CA LEU A 144 -8.12 -5.06 -10.50
C LEU A 144 -8.51 -3.64 -10.89
N THR A 145 -7.53 -2.81 -11.21
CA THR A 145 -7.76 -1.51 -11.84
C THR A 145 -7.20 -1.52 -13.24
N GLU A 146 -8.00 -1.11 -14.21
CA GLU A 146 -7.59 -1.01 -15.61
C GLU A 146 -7.36 0.46 -16.00
N LEU A 147 -6.25 0.72 -16.68
CA LEU A 147 -5.86 2.03 -17.17
C LEU A 147 -5.58 1.95 -18.66
N VAL A 148 -6.14 2.88 -19.43
CA VAL A 148 -5.78 3.04 -20.84
C VAL A 148 -4.83 4.23 -20.94
N VAL A 149 -3.63 3.97 -21.47
CA VAL A 149 -2.64 5.00 -21.78
C VAL A 149 -2.41 4.98 -23.28
N ALA A 150 -2.86 6.03 -23.94
CA ALA A 150 -2.67 6.21 -25.37
C ALA A 150 -1.61 7.28 -25.63
N SER A 151 -0.75 7.07 -26.63
CA SER A 151 0.28 8.03 -27.01
C SER A 151 0.53 8.03 -28.51
N PRO A 152 0.72 9.21 -29.13
CA PRO A 152 1.06 9.29 -30.55
C PRO A 152 2.46 8.70 -30.83
N ARG A 153 3.34 8.61 -29.82
CA ARG A 153 4.68 8.02 -29.93
C ARG A 153 4.64 6.50 -30.17
N LEU A 154 3.49 5.87 -29.96
CA LEU A 154 3.30 4.42 -30.11
C LEU A 154 2.50 4.05 -31.37
N ARG A 155 2.23 4.99 -32.28
CA ARG A 155 1.54 4.69 -33.54
C ARG A 155 2.27 3.61 -34.32
N GLY A 156 1.53 2.58 -34.74
CA GLY A 156 2.06 1.42 -35.46
C GLY A 156 2.67 0.34 -34.55
N MET A 157 2.74 0.55 -33.23
CA MET A 157 3.08 -0.49 -32.27
C MET A 157 1.81 -1.27 -31.87
N PRO A 158 1.85 -2.61 -31.76
CA PRO A 158 0.72 -3.36 -31.22
C PRO A 158 0.42 -2.91 -29.77
N PRO A 159 -0.86 -2.89 -29.33
CA PRO A 159 -1.20 -2.64 -27.94
C PRO A 159 -0.45 -3.59 -27.01
N LEU A 160 -0.06 -3.08 -25.84
CA LEU A 160 0.64 -3.84 -24.81
C LEU A 160 -0.13 -3.81 -23.50
N ARG A 161 -0.14 -4.96 -22.83
CA ARG A 161 -0.72 -5.14 -21.50
C ARG A 161 0.41 -5.19 -20.47
N ILE A 162 0.53 -4.13 -19.68
CA ILE A 162 1.53 -4.03 -18.62
C ILE A 162 0.84 -4.25 -17.29
N LEU A 163 1.21 -5.31 -16.57
CA LEU A 163 0.73 -5.55 -15.22
C LEU A 163 1.69 -4.90 -14.21
N HIS A 164 1.17 -3.97 -13.42
CA HIS A 164 1.89 -3.29 -12.35
C HIS A 164 1.52 -3.87 -10.97
N LEU A 165 2.53 -4.43 -10.33
CA LEU A 165 2.51 -4.93 -8.95
C LEU A 165 3.37 -4.01 -8.07
N THR A 166 3.03 -3.89 -6.79
CA THR A 166 3.82 -3.11 -5.83
C THR A 166 3.48 -3.49 -4.41
N ASP A 167 4.39 -3.17 -3.50
CA ASP A 167 4.20 -3.26 -2.06
C ASP A 167 3.69 -4.63 -1.65
N LEU A 168 4.39 -5.71 -2.01
CA LEU A 168 4.00 -7.07 -1.63
C LEU A 168 3.91 -7.21 -0.10
N HIS A 169 4.87 -6.60 0.60
CA HIS A 169 5.10 -6.74 2.04
C HIS A 169 4.89 -8.18 2.51
N LEU A 170 5.61 -9.12 1.88
CA LEU A 170 5.43 -10.53 2.17
C LEU A 170 5.90 -10.86 3.60
N GLU A 171 5.01 -11.45 4.39
CA GLU A 171 5.35 -12.09 5.66
C GLU A 171 5.46 -13.60 5.43
N ARG A 172 4.40 -14.17 4.86
CA ARG A 172 4.30 -15.54 4.37
C ARG A 172 3.42 -15.54 3.13
N LEU A 173 3.48 -16.61 2.32
CA LEU A 173 2.49 -16.81 1.25
C LEU A 173 1.12 -17.06 1.86
N THR A 174 0.13 -16.32 1.39
CA THR A 174 -1.28 -16.47 1.76
C THR A 174 -2.13 -16.71 0.50
N ARG A 175 -3.44 -16.82 0.68
CA ARG A 175 -4.40 -16.86 -0.44
C ARG A 175 -4.33 -15.63 -1.35
N ARG A 176 -3.86 -14.47 -0.84
CA ARG A 176 -3.74 -13.25 -1.63
C ARG A 176 -2.70 -13.42 -2.73
N GLU A 177 -1.51 -13.91 -2.39
CA GLU A 177 -0.44 -14.14 -3.38
C GLU A 177 -0.84 -15.21 -4.39
N GLN A 178 -1.54 -16.27 -3.94
CA GLN A 178 -2.07 -17.29 -4.84
C GLN A 178 -3.09 -16.71 -5.83
N GLN A 179 -3.98 -15.83 -5.36
CA GLN A 179 -4.94 -15.15 -6.23
C GLN A 179 -4.26 -14.20 -7.22
N VAL A 180 -3.18 -13.53 -6.82
CA VAL A 180 -2.38 -12.71 -7.75
C VAL A 180 -1.78 -13.57 -8.85
N LEU A 181 -1.20 -14.73 -8.54
CA LEU A 181 -0.66 -15.64 -9.55
C LEU A 181 -1.76 -16.14 -10.51
N GLN A 182 -2.93 -16.50 -9.99
CA GLN A 182 -4.07 -16.88 -10.83
C GLN A 182 -4.51 -15.75 -11.76
N TRP A 183 -4.56 -14.51 -11.26
CA TRP A 183 -4.90 -13.35 -12.09
C TRP A 183 -3.83 -13.04 -13.12
N ILE A 184 -2.55 -13.31 -12.85
CA ILE A 184 -1.51 -13.16 -13.88
C ILE A 184 -1.77 -14.10 -15.05
N ASP A 185 -2.12 -15.36 -14.78
CA ASP A 185 -2.45 -16.33 -15.82
C ASP A 185 -3.72 -15.93 -16.60
N GLU A 186 -4.75 -15.40 -15.93
CA GLU A 186 -6.00 -14.94 -16.55
C GLU A 186 -5.83 -13.64 -17.35
N LEU A 187 -5.02 -12.72 -16.83
CA LEU A 187 -4.78 -11.41 -17.42
C LEU A 187 -3.70 -11.44 -18.50
N ASP A 188 -2.99 -12.54 -18.70
CA ASP A 188 -2.02 -12.75 -19.80
C ASP A 188 -1.24 -11.46 -20.19
N PRO A 189 -0.44 -10.89 -19.26
CA PRO A 189 0.25 -9.63 -19.49
C PRO A 189 1.49 -9.83 -20.37
N ASP A 190 1.74 -8.86 -21.26
CA ASP A 190 2.95 -8.84 -22.08
C ASP A 190 4.19 -8.50 -21.26
N LEU A 191 4.03 -7.66 -20.23
CA LEU A 191 5.09 -7.14 -19.37
C LEU A 191 4.60 -7.08 -17.92
N ILE A 192 5.42 -7.54 -16.96
CA ILE A 192 5.16 -7.31 -15.53
C ILE A 192 6.18 -6.32 -14.99
N VAL A 193 5.70 -5.31 -14.26
CA VAL A 193 6.52 -4.33 -13.57
C VAL A 193 6.24 -4.33 -12.06
N PHE A 194 7.28 -4.29 -11.24
CA PHE A 194 7.19 -4.33 -9.79
C PHE A 194 7.87 -3.11 -9.14
N THR A 195 7.13 -2.24 -8.47
CA THR A 195 7.68 -0.99 -7.91
C THR A 195 8.11 -1.06 -6.44
N GLY A 196 8.66 -2.20 -6.02
CA GLY A 196 9.32 -2.36 -4.71
C GLY A 196 8.44 -2.81 -3.54
N ASP A 197 9.07 -2.88 -2.37
CA ASP A 197 8.58 -3.37 -1.07
C ASP A 197 8.17 -4.84 -1.11
N LEU A 198 9.16 -5.70 -1.34
CA LEU A 198 8.97 -7.15 -1.54
C LEU A 198 8.61 -7.87 -0.23
N LEU A 199 9.36 -7.61 0.83
CA LEU A 199 9.16 -8.23 2.14
C LEU A 199 8.48 -7.25 3.09
N ASN A 200 7.81 -7.76 4.11
CA ASN A 200 7.37 -6.90 5.20
C ASN A 200 8.60 -6.48 6.04
N LEU A 201 8.63 -5.23 6.52
CA LEU A 201 9.75 -4.70 7.32
C LEU A 201 10.12 -5.58 8.54
N SER A 202 9.15 -6.28 9.14
CA SER A 202 9.39 -7.20 10.25
C SER A 202 10.06 -8.52 9.86
N TYR A 203 10.12 -8.84 8.55
CA TYR A 203 10.51 -10.14 7.99
C TYR A 203 11.65 -10.04 6.98
N VAL A 204 12.26 -8.86 6.82
CA VAL A 204 13.37 -8.63 5.88
C VAL A 204 14.51 -9.64 6.06
N HIS A 205 14.81 -10.04 7.29
CA HIS A 205 15.86 -11.02 7.61
C HIS A 205 15.35 -12.42 7.96
N ASP A 206 14.04 -12.69 7.80
CA ASP A 206 13.46 -14.01 8.05
C ASP A 206 13.72 -14.95 6.84
N PRO A 207 14.43 -16.08 7.02
CA PRO A 207 14.76 -16.96 5.90
C PRO A 207 13.55 -17.58 5.22
N HIS A 208 12.46 -17.84 5.96
CA HIS A 208 11.26 -18.42 5.39
C HIS A 208 10.51 -17.42 4.50
N ALA A 209 10.40 -16.15 4.92
CA ALA A 209 9.81 -15.07 4.14
C ALA A 209 10.59 -14.83 2.85
N GLN A 210 11.92 -14.78 2.92
CA GLN A 210 12.77 -14.64 1.73
C GLN A 210 12.60 -15.79 0.74
N ALA A 211 12.62 -17.04 1.23
CA ALA A 211 12.40 -18.21 0.38
C ALA A 211 10.99 -18.24 -0.24
N GLN A 212 9.98 -17.76 0.49
CA GLN A 212 8.63 -17.61 -0.02
C GLN A 212 8.49 -16.49 -1.06
N CYS A 213 9.18 -15.37 -0.85
CA CYS A 213 9.24 -14.26 -1.80
C CYS A 213 9.93 -14.68 -3.09
N SER A 214 11.05 -15.39 -2.98
CA SER A 214 11.77 -15.94 -4.14
C SER A 214 10.84 -16.87 -4.95
N ARG A 215 10.12 -17.79 -4.31
CA ARG A 215 9.13 -18.65 -4.99
C ARG A 215 7.98 -17.89 -5.65
N PHE A 216 7.49 -16.82 -5.02
CA PHE A 216 6.45 -15.98 -5.63
C PHE A 216 6.98 -15.28 -6.88
N LEU A 217 8.17 -14.70 -6.80
CA LEU A 217 8.80 -14.00 -7.91
C LEU A 217 9.17 -14.95 -9.06
N GLU A 218 9.66 -16.15 -8.75
CA GLU A 218 9.96 -17.20 -9.75
C GLU A 218 8.74 -17.62 -10.57
N ALA A 219 7.53 -17.52 -9.98
CA ALA A 219 6.28 -17.81 -10.67
C ALA A 219 5.80 -16.66 -11.57
N LEU A 220 6.41 -15.48 -11.51
CA LEU A 220 6.06 -14.36 -12.37
C LEU A 220 6.68 -14.56 -13.75
N HIS A 221 5.84 -14.64 -14.78
CA HIS A 221 6.30 -14.77 -16.15
C HIS A 221 5.49 -13.88 -17.08
N ALA A 222 6.18 -13.20 -18.00
CA ALA A 222 5.59 -12.41 -19.07
C ALA A 222 6.51 -12.45 -20.30
N PRO A 223 5.97 -12.42 -21.55
CA PRO A 223 6.77 -12.53 -22.77
C PRO A 223 7.88 -11.49 -22.92
N LEU A 224 7.64 -10.24 -22.49
CA LEU A 224 8.62 -9.16 -22.51
C LEU A 224 9.47 -9.10 -21.23
N GLY A 225 9.24 -9.99 -20.27
CA GLY A 225 9.99 -10.12 -19.02
C GLY A 225 9.32 -9.47 -17.82
N VAL A 226 9.98 -9.63 -16.66
CA VAL A 226 9.58 -9.04 -15.39
C VAL A 226 10.63 -8.01 -14.98
N TYR A 227 10.20 -6.77 -14.70
CA TYR A 227 11.11 -5.70 -14.30
C TYR A 227 10.75 -5.18 -12.92
N LEU A 228 11.75 -4.96 -12.07
CA LEU A 228 11.50 -4.41 -10.74
C LEU A 228 12.48 -3.31 -10.35
N VAL A 229 12.03 -2.46 -9.43
CA VAL A 229 12.86 -1.50 -8.69
C VAL A 229 12.75 -1.78 -7.19
N THR A 230 13.71 -1.29 -6.41
CA THR A 230 13.65 -1.39 -4.95
C THR A 230 12.61 -0.43 -4.38
N GLY A 231 11.99 -0.86 -3.29
CA GLY A 231 11.09 -0.06 -2.49
C GLY A 231 11.80 0.85 -1.50
N THR A 232 11.17 1.01 -0.34
CA THR A 232 11.70 1.72 0.82
C THR A 232 13.07 1.11 1.21
N PRO A 233 14.14 1.90 1.42
CA PRO A 233 15.48 1.37 1.71
C PRO A 233 15.57 0.40 2.90
N LEU A 234 14.69 0.60 3.91
CA LEU A 234 14.62 -0.28 5.09
C LEU A 234 13.92 -1.61 4.80
N VAL A 235 13.06 -1.64 3.79
CA VAL A 235 12.25 -2.81 3.42
C VAL A 235 12.96 -3.65 2.36
N ASP A 236 13.56 -2.98 1.37
CA ASP A 236 14.31 -3.58 0.28
C ASP A 236 15.82 -3.23 0.33
N PRO A 237 16.56 -3.65 1.38
CA PRO A 237 18.02 -3.51 1.36
C PRO A 237 18.63 -4.20 0.13
N PRO A 238 19.57 -3.56 -0.59
CA PRO A 238 20.12 -4.09 -1.84
C PRO A 238 20.68 -5.52 -1.72
N GLU A 239 21.31 -5.86 -0.59
CA GLU A 239 21.85 -7.19 -0.34
C GLU A 239 20.76 -8.26 -0.19
N VAL A 240 19.60 -7.89 0.36
CA VAL A 240 18.44 -8.79 0.51
C VAL A 240 17.78 -8.99 -0.85
N VAL A 241 17.56 -7.92 -1.60
CA VAL A 241 17.00 -7.99 -2.96
C VAL A 241 17.89 -8.82 -3.88
N ARG A 242 19.21 -8.59 -3.88
CA ARG A 242 20.17 -9.42 -4.63
C ARG A 242 20.08 -10.90 -4.28
N ARG A 243 19.90 -11.23 -2.99
CA ARG A 243 19.77 -12.62 -2.54
C ARG A 243 18.45 -13.24 -3.01
N ILE A 244 17.34 -12.53 -2.93
CA ILE A 244 16.01 -13.01 -3.35
C ILE A 244 15.99 -13.28 -4.86
N LEU A 245 16.63 -12.42 -5.64
CA LEU A 245 16.67 -12.50 -7.11
C LEU A 245 17.78 -13.41 -7.66
N PHE A 246 18.59 -14.00 -6.78
CA PHE A 246 19.75 -14.78 -7.20
C PHE A 246 19.32 -15.98 -8.07
N GLY A 247 19.85 -16.05 -9.29
CA GLY A 247 19.58 -17.14 -10.23
C GLY A 247 18.43 -16.89 -11.21
N PHE A 248 17.68 -15.79 -11.06
CA PHE A 248 16.62 -15.46 -12.02
C PHE A 248 17.17 -14.84 -13.30
N THR A 249 16.71 -15.38 -14.44
CA THR A 249 17.06 -14.88 -15.79
C THR A 249 15.93 -14.09 -16.45
N HIS A 250 14.69 -14.31 -16.01
CA HIS A 250 13.48 -13.66 -16.53
C HIS A 250 13.10 -12.38 -15.77
N ILE A 251 13.78 -12.12 -14.64
CA ILE A 251 13.56 -10.94 -13.80
C ILE A 251 14.75 -10.00 -13.90
N THR A 252 14.50 -8.76 -14.28
CA THR A 252 15.52 -7.71 -14.36
C THR A 252 15.30 -6.68 -13.27
N TRP A 253 16.29 -6.52 -12.40
CA TRP A 253 16.33 -5.41 -11.45
C TRP A 253 16.89 -4.15 -12.10
N LEU A 254 16.05 -3.14 -12.27
CA LEU A 254 16.41 -1.84 -12.83
C LEU A 254 16.98 -0.90 -11.76
N ASP A 255 18.21 -1.17 -11.32
CA ASP A 255 18.95 -0.28 -10.41
C ASP A 255 19.56 0.91 -11.17
N ASN A 256 18.78 1.98 -11.35
CA ASN A 256 19.17 3.16 -12.12
C ASN A 256 19.52 2.82 -13.58
N GLN A 257 18.63 2.09 -14.24
CA GLN A 257 18.83 1.56 -15.58
C GLN A 257 17.61 1.81 -16.49
N VAL A 258 17.82 1.62 -17.79
CA VAL A 258 16.78 1.74 -18.81
C VAL A 258 16.67 0.44 -19.58
N ALA A 259 15.48 -0.15 -19.60
CA ALA A 259 15.11 -1.20 -20.55
C ALA A 259 14.41 -0.56 -21.76
N ARG A 260 14.64 -1.12 -22.96
CA ARG A 260 14.17 -0.55 -24.22
C ARG A 260 13.42 -1.61 -25.02
N PHE A 261 12.23 -1.25 -25.50
CA PHE A 261 11.37 -2.11 -26.32
C PHE A 261 10.98 -1.38 -27.60
N GLY A 262 10.67 -2.14 -28.66
CA GLY A 262 10.31 -1.60 -29.98
C GLY A 262 11.47 -1.57 -30.97
N GLN A 263 11.38 -0.69 -31.97
CA GLN A 263 12.32 -0.68 -33.10
C GLN A 263 13.62 0.05 -32.74
N LEU A 264 14.66 -0.69 -32.33
CA LEU A 264 15.94 -0.14 -31.95
C LEU A 264 16.74 0.32 -33.20
N GLY A 265 16.97 1.64 -33.33
CA GLY A 265 17.90 2.21 -34.33
C GLY A 265 17.28 3.06 -35.45
N HIS A 266 15.94 3.19 -35.53
CA HIS A 266 15.22 4.08 -36.46
C HIS A 266 14.25 4.99 -35.68
N GLN A 267 13.70 6.04 -36.29
CA GLN A 267 12.67 6.94 -35.70
C GLN A 267 11.29 6.23 -35.47
N GLY A 268 11.29 4.90 -35.30
CA GLY A 268 10.09 4.11 -35.06
C GLY A 268 9.60 4.19 -33.61
N PRO A 269 8.42 3.64 -33.30
CA PRO A 269 7.89 3.65 -31.95
C PRO A 269 8.81 2.86 -31.00
N GLN A 270 9.16 3.50 -29.88
CA GLN A 270 10.04 2.95 -28.87
C GLN A 270 9.47 3.23 -27.48
N ILE A 271 9.55 2.24 -26.59
CA ILE A 271 9.29 2.39 -25.17
C ILE A 271 10.61 2.32 -24.41
N CYS A 272 10.86 3.30 -23.55
CA CYS A 272 11.96 3.30 -22.60
C CYS A 272 11.38 3.16 -21.19
N LEU A 273 11.66 2.03 -20.55
CA LEU A 273 11.30 1.75 -19.17
C LEU A 273 12.48 2.14 -18.27
N LEU A 274 12.33 3.23 -17.52
CA LEU A 274 13.34 3.75 -16.60
C LEU A 274 13.04 3.20 -15.21
N GLY A 275 14.01 2.53 -14.58
CA GLY A 275 13.90 2.13 -13.18
C GLY A 275 14.94 2.83 -12.32
N LEU A 276 14.50 3.35 -11.17
CA LEU A 276 15.35 4.04 -10.21
C LEU A 276 15.27 3.37 -8.83
N THR A 277 16.41 3.34 -8.15
CA THR A 277 16.48 2.96 -6.74
C THR A 277 15.96 4.11 -5.87
N CYS A 278 14.92 3.85 -5.09
CA CYS A 278 14.33 4.81 -4.16
C CYS A 278 15.24 5.03 -2.94
N THR A 279 15.65 6.27 -2.70
CA THR A 279 16.40 6.64 -1.49
C THR A 279 15.58 7.50 -0.52
N HIS A 280 14.32 7.79 -0.87
CA HIS A 280 13.48 8.83 -0.22
C HIS A 280 14.14 10.22 -0.20
N ASP A 281 15.08 10.47 -1.12
CA ASP A 281 15.67 11.77 -1.37
C ASP A 281 15.33 12.22 -2.79
N PRO A 282 14.23 12.97 -2.99
CA PRO A 282 13.83 13.44 -4.32
C PRO A 282 14.89 14.29 -5.02
N GLU A 283 15.77 14.96 -4.27
CA GLU A 283 16.83 15.78 -4.87
C GLU A 283 17.88 14.87 -5.51
N HIS A 284 18.36 13.89 -4.75
CA HIS A 284 19.35 12.91 -5.20
C HIS A 284 18.79 11.97 -6.28
N ASP A 285 17.57 11.45 -6.08
CA ASP A 285 16.91 10.58 -7.04
C ASP A 285 16.53 11.35 -8.32
N GLY A 286 16.20 12.64 -8.20
CA GLY A 286 15.96 13.53 -9.33
C GLY A 286 17.21 13.82 -10.17
N GLU A 287 18.41 13.83 -9.58
CA GLU A 287 19.67 13.89 -10.33
C GLU A 287 19.92 12.62 -11.15
N ARG A 288 19.63 11.46 -10.55
CA ARG A 288 19.72 10.16 -11.23
C ARG A 288 18.72 10.08 -12.39
N LEU A 289 17.48 10.52 -12.18
CA LEU A 289 16.46 10.56 -13.23
C LEU A 289 16.91 11.45 -14.40
N ARG A 290 17.45 12.65 -14.10
CA ARG A 290 18.05 13.54 -15.10
C ARG A 290 19.18 12.87 -15.88
N ALA A 291 20.01 12.08 -15.24
CA ALA A 291 21.10 11.36 -15.89
C ALA A 291 20.60 10.27 -16.85
N LEU A 292 19.54 9.53 -16.48
CA LEU A 292 18.92 8.55 -17.38
C LEU A 292 18.20 9.21 -18.54
N MET A 293 17.45 10.29 -18.28
CA MET A 293 16.70 11.02 -19.31
C MET A 293 17.60 11.57 -20.43
N ARG A 294 18.85 11.95 -20.13
CA ARG A 294 19.83 12.38 -21.15
C ARG A 294 20.16 11.29 -22.19
N GLN A 295 19.86 10.03 -21.90
CA GLN A 295 20.12 8.89 -22.78
C GLN A 295 18.88 8.49 -23.59
N ILE A 296 17.73 9.14 -23.36
CA ILE A 296 16.46 8.75 -23.97
C ILE A 296 16.25 9.51 -25.29
N PRO A 297 15.97 8.82 -26.40
CA PRO A 297 15.56 9.46 -27.65
C PRO A 297 14.28 10.26 -27.48
N ALA A 298 14.21 11.46 -28.07
CA ALA A 298 13.06 12.36 -27.91
C ALA A 298 11.72 11.79 -28.42
N HIS A 299 11.75 10.82 -29.34
CA HIS A 299 10.55 10.16 -29.88
C HIS A 299 10.07 8.97 -29.03
N ALA A 300 10.85 8.53 -28.04
CA ALA A 300 10.48 7.38 -27.23
C ALA A 300 9.39 7.76 -26.21
N LEU A 301 8.45 6.85 -25.97
CA LEU A 301 7.61 6.91 -24.79
C LEU A 301 8.43 6.50 -23.56
N THR A 302 8.31 7.26 -22.48
CA THR A 302 8.98 7.01 -21.22
C THR A 302 8.02 6.50 -20.16
N ILE A 303 8.40 5.39 -19.53
CA ILE A 303 7.69 4.82 -18.38
C ILE A 303 8.68 4.79 -17.22
N LEU A 304 8.39 5.55 -16.17
CA LEU A 304 9.17 5.57 -14.94
C LEU A 304 8.60 4.55 -13.94
N LEU A 305 9.47 3.66 -13.47
CA LEU A 305 9.25 2.82 -12.30
C LEU A 305 10.05 3.41 -11.14
N TYR A 306 9.34 3.89 -10.13
CA TYR A 306 9.95 4.33 -8.87
C TYR A 306 8.95 4.12 -7.74
N HIS A 307 9.45 3.82 -6.55
CA HIS A 307 8.60 3.31 -5.47
C HIS A 307 7.60 4.34 -4.92
N SER A 308 8.02 5.57 -4.65
CA SER A 308 7.20 6.58 -3.95
C SER A 308 6.72 7.70 -4.87
N PRO A 309 5.50 8.25 -4.72
CA PRO A 309 5.03 9.39 -5.52
C PRO A 309 5.85 10.69 -5.33
N ASP A 310 6.83 10.69 -4.42
CA ASP A 310 7.56 11.89 -4.01
C ASP A 310 8.44 12.51 -5.11
N LEU A 311 8.77 11.75 -6.17
CA LEU A 311 9.54 12.23 -7.32
C LEU A 311 8.68 12.84 -8.44
N PHE A 312 7.36 12.96 -8.25
CA PHE A 312 6.45 13.36 -9.32
C PHE A 312 6.72 14.75 -9.92
N PRO A 313 7.03 15.80 -9.15
CA PRO A 313 7.34 17.11 -9.74
C PRO A 313 8.59 17.08 -10.62
N GLU A 314 9.65 16.40 -10.19
CA GLU A 314 10.89 16.25 -10.95
C GLU A 314 10.66 15.41 -12.21
N ALA A 315 9.92 14.29 -12.10
CA ALA A 315 9.56 13.46 -13.25
C ALA A 315 8.73 14.24 -14.28
N SER A 316 7.80 15.06 -13.81
CA SER A 316 6.97 15.89 -14.69
C SER A 316 7.76 17.00 -15.37
N ALA A 317 8.68 17.66 -14.67
CA ALA A 317 9.56 18.66 -15.25
C ALA A 317 10.48 18.10 -16.34
N LEU A 318 10.79 16.80 -16.30
CA LEU A 318 11.59 16.10 -17.32
C LEU A 318 10.76 15.52 -18.47
N GLY A 319 9.44 15.65 -18.43
CA GLY A 319 8.56 15.17 -19.49
C GLY A 319 8.41 13.66 -19.52
N ILE A 320 8.49 12.98 -18.38
CA ILE A 320 8.11 11.56 -18.28
C ILE A 320 6.65 11.40 -18.75
N ASP A 321 6.34 10.37 -19.53
CA ASP A 321 4.98 10.18 -20.03
C ASP A 321 4.10 9.42 -19.03
N LEU A 322 4.59 8.29 -18.52
CA LEU A 322 3.91 7.46 -17.53
C LEU A 322 4.81 7.23 -16.31
N TYR A 323 4.26 7.39 -15.12
CA TYR A 323 4.95 7.15 -13.86
C TYR A 323 4.14 6.19 -12.99
N LEU A 324 4.69 4.99 -12.74
CA LEU A 324 4.09 3.96 -11.90
C LEU A 324 4.80 3.90 -10.55
N CYS A 325 4.03 3.96 -9.46
CA CYS A 325 4.54 3.89 -8.09
C CYS A 325 3.51 3.30 -7.11
N GLY A 326 3.96 3.04 -5.88
CA GLY A 326 3.16 2.51 -4.78
C GLY A 326 3.42 3.29 -3.49
N HIS A 327 3.96 2.60 -2.47
CA HIS A 327 4.46 3.13 -1.20
C HIS A 327 3.40 3.68 -0.22
N THR A 328 2.35 4.32 -0.72
CA THR A 328 1.37 5.02 0.12
C THR A 328 0.29 4.10 0.67
N HIS A 329 0.14 2.90 0.10
CA HIS A 329 -0.88 1.91 0.43
C HIS A 329 -2.34 2.42 0.36
N GLY A 330 -2.60 3.54 -0.35
CA GLY A 330 -3.89 4.24 -0.23
C GLY A 330 -4.21 4.73 1.19
N GLY A 331 -3.19 4.81 2.05
CA GLY A 331 -3.29 5.04 3.49
C GLY A 331 -3.66 3.83 4.34
N GLN A 332 -3.92 2.67 3.72
CA GLN A 332 -4.28 1.38 4.31
C GLN A 332 -5.59 1.36 5.13
N ILE A 333 -5.80 2.35 6.01
CA ILE A 333 -7.01 2.57 6.80
C ILE A 333 -7.58 3.93 6.40
N ARG A 334 -8.78 3.90 5.81
CA ARG A 334 -9.49 5.09 5.38
C ARG A 334 -10.81 5.23 6.14
N LEU A 335 -11.21 6.48 6.35
CA LEU A 335 -12.51 6.82 6.93
C LEU A 335 -13.42 7.43 5.85
N PRO A 336 -14.75 7.24 5.96
CA PRO A 336 -15.71 7.92 5.09
C PRO A 336 -15.47 9.44 5.09
N LEU A 337 -15.53 10.05 3.91
CA LEU A 337 -15.34 11.50 3.65
C LEU A 337 -13.92 12.04 3.92
N ILE A 338 -13.17 11.44 4.85
CA ILE A 338 -11.82 11.87 5.20
C ILE A 338 -10.81 11.23 4.23
N GLY A 339 -10.97 9.97 3.82
CA GLY A 339 -9.96 9.23 3.05
C GLY A 339 -8.87 8.69 3.97
N ALA A 340 -7.62 8.64 3.50
CA ALA A 340 -6.49 8.11 4.27
C ALA A 340 -6.29 8.83 5.61
N LEU A 341 -6.12 8.08 6.71
CA LEU A 341 -5.78 8.68 8.00
C LEU A 341 -4.33 9.16 8.05
N VAL A 342 -3.42 8.36 7.50
CA VAL A 342 -1.98 8.63 7.42
C VAL A 342 -1.48 8.16 6.06
N THR A 343 -0.54 8.88 5.46
CA THR A 343 0.18 8.49 4.25
C THR A 343 1.67 8.77 4.42
N ALA A 344 2.51 7.88 3.93
CA ALA A 344 3.96 8.02 3.96
C ALA A 344 4.47 8.81 2.73
N SER A 345 4.14 10.09 2.62
CA SER A 345 4.62 10.94 1.50
C SER A 345 4.95 12.35 1.98
N ILE A 346 5.95 12.99 1.38
CA ILE A 346 6.27 14.40 1.68
C ILE A 346 5.13 15.34 1.27
N TYR A 347 4.26 14.91 0.36
CA TYR A 347 3.06 15.63 -0.08
C TYR A 347 1.81 15.26 0.73
N GLY A 348 1.97 14.49 1.80
CA GLY A 348 0.86 14.03 2.63
C GLY A 348 -0.17 13.28 1.79
N LYS A 349 -1.43 13.75 1.84
CA LYS A 349 -2.56 13.07 1.19
C LYS A 349 -2.75 13.44 -0.29
N ARG A 350 -1.93 14.35 -0.83
CA ARG A 350 -2.11 14.85 -2.20
C ARG A 350 -2.03 13.74 -3.24
N TYR A 351 -1.16 12.74 -3.00
CA TYR A 351 -0.92 11.61 -3.88
C TYR A 351 -1.19 10.28 -3.15
N GLU A 352 -2.37 10.16 -2.54
CA GLU A 352 -2.68 9.00 -1.68
C GLU A 352 -2.91 7.69 -2.46
N MET A 353 -3.54 7.75 -3.63
CA MET A 353 -3.76 6.61 -4.54
C MET A 353 -4.42 7.10 -5.85
N GLY A 354 -4.35 6.30 -6.91
CA GLY A 354 -5.04 6.54 -8.17
C GLY A 354 -4.25 7.38 -9.19
N LEU A 355 -4.98 7.95 -10.15
CA LEU A 355 -4.43 8.65 -11.31
C LEU A 355 -4.23 10.14 -11.05
N TYR A 356 -3.04 10.64 -11.36
CA TYR A 356 -2.66 12.05 -11.27
C TYR A 356 -2.05 12.53 -12.58
N ARG A 357 -2.28 13.79 -12.93
CA ARG A 357 -1.70 14.40 -14.13
C ARG A 357 -1.06 15.74 -13.80
N HIS A 358 0.14 15.96 -14.34
CA HIS A 358 0.81 17.25 -14.30
C HIS A 358 1.62 17.44 -15.59
N GLY A 359 1.34 18.51 -16.33
CA GLY A 359 1.84 18.67 -17.69
C GLY A 359 1.40 17.50 -18.58
N SER A 360 2.35 16.91 -19.31
CA SER A 360 2.14 15.70 -20.12
C SER A 360 2.28 14.39 -19.32
N THR A 361 2.70 14.45 -18.05
CA THR A 361 2.98 13.27 -17.25
C THR A 361 1.73 12.76 -16.58
N THR A 362 1.48 11.47 -16.75
CA THR A 362 0.47 10.72 -16.01
C THR A 362 1.18 9.87 -14.95
N MET A 363 0.83 10.05 -13.68
CA MET A 363 1.28 9.19 -12.57
C MET A 363 0.12 8.33 -12.08
N TYR A 364 0.39 7.06 -11.82
CA TYR A 364 -0.53 6.19 -11.10
C TYR A 364 0.10 5.68 -9.81
N VAL A 365 -0.58 5.96 -8.69
CA VAL A 365 -0.18 5.51 -7.35
C VAL A 365 -1.05 4.32 -6.97
N SER A 366 -0.48 3.11 -7.00
CA SER A 366 -1.19 1.90 -6.61
C SER A 366 -1.36 1.81 -5.10
N ARG A 367 -2.48 1.22 -4.66
CA ARG A 367 -2.73 0.88 -3.25
C ARG A 367 -1.86 -0.28 -2.75
N GLY A 368 -1.16 -0.97 -3.65
CA GLY A 368 -0.31 -2.10 -3.35
C GLY A 368 -1.06 -3.34 -2.85
N LEU A 369 -0.32 -4.44 -2.73
CA LEU A 369 -0.86 -5.73 -2.31
C LEU A 369 -0.89 -5.87 -0.79
N GLY A 370 0.25 -5.56 -0.20
CA GLY A 370 0.74 -5.76 1.16
C GLY A 370 0.11 -4.92 2.25
N MET A 371 0.63 -5.08 3.46
CA MET A 371 0.33 -4.19 4.58
C MET A 371 1.64 -3.82 5.27
N GLU A 372 1.72 -2.58 5.75
CA GLU A 372 2.91 -2.03 6.40
C GLU A 372 3.40 -2.88 7.58
N GLY A 373 4.71 -2.84 7.83
CA GLY A 373 5.39 -3.64 8.84
C GLY A 373 5.40 -3.10 10.26
N LEU A 374 6.25 -3.70 11.11
CA LEU A 374 6.49 -3.30 12.50
C LEU A 374 5.19 -3.26 13.34
N GLY A 375 5.02 -2.22 14.16
CA GLY A 375 3.88 -2.03 15.05
C GLY A 375 2.60 -1.55 14.37
N MET A 376 2.59 -1.37 13.04
CA MET A 376 1.35 -1.03 12.33
C MET A 376 0.42 -2.23 12.26
N PRO A 377 -0.90 -2.04 12.45
CA PRO A 377 -1.85 -3.12 12.35
C PRO A 377 -1.87 -3.67 10.92
N ARG A 378 -1.82 -5.00 10.79
CA ARG A 378 -1.96 -5.69 9.50
C ARG A 378 -3.44 -5.76 9.10
N MET A 379 -3.98 -4.62 8.72
CA MET A 379 -5.39 -4.46 8.39
C MET A 379 -5.57 -3.49 7.24
N ARG A 380 -6.64 -3.64 6.45
CA ARG A 380 -7.06 -2.71 5.40
C ARG A 380 -8.53 -2.34 5.62
N LEU A 381 -8.89 -1.06 5.56
CA LEU A 381 -10.27 -0.61 5.71
C LEU A 381 -10.61 0.46 4.68
N MET A 382 -11.62 0.20 3.85
CA MET A 382 -11.99 0.99 2.68
C MET A 382 -10.82 1.25 1.70
N CYS A 383 -9.82 0.37 1.69
CA CYS A 383 -8.64 0.37 0.85
C CYS A 383 -8.19 -1.07 0.53
N PRO A 384 -8.98 -1.84 -0.26
CA PRO A 384 -8.62 -3.20 -0.59
C PRO A 384 -7.31 -3.24 -1.41
N PRO A 385 -6.55 -4.36 -1.37
CA PRO A 385 -5.36 -4.56 -2.20
C PRO A 385 -5.65 -4.39 -3.70
N GLU A 386 -4.63 -3.98 -4.45
CA GLU A 386 -4.78 -3.64 -5.88
C GLU A 386 -3.65 -4.23 -6.73
N ILE A 387 -4.01 -4.72 -7.91
CA ILE A 387 -3.11 -4.81 -9.06
C ILE A 387 -3.64 -3.93 -10.18
N VAL A 388 -2.74 -3.43 -11.02
CA VAL A 388 -3.09 -2.46 -12.06
C VAL A 388 -2.71 -3.05 -13.42
N LEU A 389 -3.68 -3.17 -14.31
CA LEU A 389 -3.44 -3.54 -15.71
C LEU A 389 -3.47 -2.28 -16.57
N ILE A 390 -2.34 -1.94 -17.16
CA ILE A 390 -2.21 -0.81 -18.08
C ILE A 390 -2.29 -1.33 -19.52
N HIS A 391 -3.30 -0.89 -20.25
CA HIS A 391 -3.42 -1.04 -21.69
C HIS A 391 -2.72 0.13 -22.37
N LEU A 392 -1.53 -0.13 -22.91
CA LEU A 392 -0.68 0.86 -23.54
C LEU A 392 -0.81 0.76 -25.06
N GLN A 393 -1.21 1.84 -25.73
CA GLN A 393 -1.52 1.83 -27.15
C GLN A 393 -1.12 3.12 -27.88
N GLY A 394 -1.04 3.04 -29.21
CA GLY A 394 -0.95 4.22 -30.06
C GLY A 394 -2.28 4.98 -30.12
N ASP A 395 -2.24 6.31 -30.19
CA ASP A 395 -3.44 7.09 -30.51
C ASP A 395 -3.90 6.75 -31.93
N GLU A 396 -5.18 6.36 -32.09
CA GLU A 396 -5.77 6.27 -33.42
C GLU A 396 -5.74 7.66 -34.10
N PRO A 397 -5.49 7.74 -35.41
CA PRO A 397 -5.62 9.01 -36.12
C PRO A 397 -7.07 9.50 -35.99
N GLU A 398 -7.27 10.76 -35.57
CA GLU A 398 -8.53 11.44 -35.83
C GLU A 398 -8.78 11.32 -37.35
N GLU A 399 -9.89 10.69 -37.73
CA GLU A 399 -10.40 10.78 -39.10
C GLU A 399 -10.62 12.26 -39.37
N THR A 400 -9.69 12.89 -40.09
CA THR A 400 -9.90 14.21 -40.65
C THR A 400 -11.17 14.12 -41.49
N GLU A 401 -12.22 14.83 -41.09
CA GLU A 401 -13.43 15.04 -41.89
C GLU A 401 -13.04 15.67 -43.24
N SER A 402 -12.60 14.87 -44.20
CA SER A 402 -12.61 15.22 -45.61
C SER A 402 -13.98 14.86 -46.17
N ARG A 403 -15.04 15.51 -45.66
CA ARG A 403 -16.27 15.63 -46.43
C ARG A 403 -16.03 16.71 -47.46
N SER A 404 -15.57 16.27 -48.63
CA SER A 404 -15.68 17.03 -49.86
C SER A 404 -17.12 17.53 -50.02
N ALA A 405 -17.33 18.82 -49.82
CA ALA A 405 -18.52 19.48 -50.33
C ALA A 405 -18.41 19.49 -51.86
N SER A 406 -19.10 18.56 -52.53
CA SER A 406 -19.43 18.71 -53.95
C SER A 406 -20.52 19.78 -54.07
N PRO A 407 -20.42 20.71 -55.04
CA PRO A 407 -21.44 21.72 -55.26
C PRO A 407 -22.60 21.12 -56.06
N ILE A 408 -23.82 21.33 -55.57
CA ILE A 408 -25.03 21.38 -56.39
C ILE A 408 -25.74 22.68 -56.03
#